data_AF-A0A5Q0UQG3-F1
#
_entry.id   AF-A0A5Q0UQG3-F1
#
_cell.length_a   1.000
_cell.length_b   1.000
_cell.length_c   1.000
_cell.angle_alpha   90.00
_cell.angle_beta   90.00
_cell.angle_gamma   90.00
#
_symmetry.space_group_name_H-M   'P 1'
#
loop_
_entity.id
_entity.type
_entity.pdbx_description
1 polymer ?
#
loop_
_entity_poly.entity_id
_entity_poly.type
_entity_poly.pdbx_seq_one_letter_code
_entity_poly.pdbx_strand_id
1 'polypeptide(L)'
;MVLDVPTPDPPSLRGPQTRGDYEAIDNEIVDTSDDYRRQEVEGFLRAGAWQDAFEEWTTSAGLSTAEFAVVERLDLIEAFDFYWDPASDEVGYRAPELPDDAADEFALDDPDGIDMALDSLGRIVSEVLENDYVLRDDDDFGFFDDEDVDYGDREE
;
A
#
# COMPACT_ATOMS: atom_id res chain seq x y z
N MET A 1 -0.40 20.56 7.73
CA MET A 1 0.63 20.64 8.78
C MET A 1 1.59 19.51 8.50
N VAL A 2 2.90 19.69 8.70
CA VAL A 2 3.85 18.58 8.60
C VAL A 2 3.95 17.89 9.95
N LEU A 3 3.85 16.57 9.95
CA LEU A 3 3.99 15.74 11.13
C LEU A 3 5.49 15.53 11.42
N ASP A 4 5.99 16.16 12.48
CA ASP A 4 7.40 16.06 12.91
C ASP A 4 7.59 14.83 13.81
N VAL A 5 7.65 13.64 13.21
CA VAL A 5 7.82 12.36 13.92
C VAL A 5 8.93 11.53 13.25
N PRO A 6 9.68 10.72 14.03
CA PRO A 6 10.62 9.79 13.43
C PRO A 6 9.89 8.73 12.59
N THR A 7 10.49 8.36 11.46
CA THR A 7 9.97 7.26 10.63
C THR A 7 10.02 5.94 11.43
N PRO A 8 8.87 5.26 11.62
CA PRO A 8 8.83 3.95 12.29
C PRO A 8 9.43 2.84 11.42
N ASP A 9 9.77 1.69 12.01
CA ASP A 9 10.20 0.51 11.24
C ASP A 9 9.03 0.00 10.37
N PRO A 10 9.28 -0.50 9.15
CA PRO A 10 8.22 -1.04 8.31
C PRO A 10 7.51 -2.23 8.96
N PRO A 11 6.20 -2.43 8.66
CA PRO A 11 5.47 -3.59 9.15
C PRO A 11 6.13 -4.90 8.75
N SER A 12 6.17 -5.85 9.68
CA SER A 12 6.66 -7.19 9.40
C SER A 12 5.55 -8.04 8.77
N LEU A 13 5.64 -8.27 7.46
CA LEU A 13 4.71 -9.14 6.71
C LEU A 13 4.89 -10.65 7.04
N ARG A 14 5.66 -10.99 8.09
CA ARG A 14 5.98 -12.36 8.55
C ARG A 14 4.99 -12.94 9.57
N GLY A 15 3.76 -12.43 9.62
CA GLY A 15 2.73 -12.96 10.50
C GLY A 15 2.06 -14.20 9.90
N PRO A 16 1.85 -15.30 10.65
CA PRO A 16 0.89 -16.32 10.22
C PRO A 16 -0.45 -15.61 10.06
N GLN A 17 -0.96 -15.57 8.83
CA GLN A 17 -2.33 -15.14 8.58
C GLN A 17 -3.22 -16.07 9.41
N THR A 18 -3.71 -15.59 10.56
CA THR A 18 -4.86 -16.23 11.16
C THR A 18 -5.95 -15.93 10.17
N ARG A 19 -6.22 -16.91 9.29
CA ARG A 19 -7.36 -16.94 8.38
C ARG A 19 -8.53 -16.39 9.18
N GLY A 20 -8.86 -15.12 8.94
CA GLY A 20 -10.02 -14.50 9.55
C GLY A 20 -11.18 -15.45 9.33
N ASP A 21 -12.00 -15.63 10.35
CA ASP A 21 -13.18 -16.48 10.35
C ASP A 21 -14.14 -15.95 9.27
N TYR A 22 -13.88 -16.26 8.01
CA TYR A 22 -14.71 -15.94 6.87
C TYR A 22 -15.65 -17.13 6.69
N GLU A 23 -16.91 -16.90 7.06
CA GLU A 23 -18.03 -17.70 6.58
C GLU A 23 -17.91 -17.83 5.06
N ALA A 24 -17.80 -19.09 4.63
CA ALA A 24 -17.52 -19.48 3.26
C ALA A 24 -18.50 -18.82 2.27
N ILE A 25 -17.98 -17.95 1.41
CA ILE A 25 -18.52 -17.79 0.07
C ILE A 25 -17.53 -18.47 -0.88
N ASP A 26 -18.07 -19.47 -1.58
CA ASP A 26 -17.45 -20.33 -2.58
C ASP A 26 -16.87 -19.49 -3.72
N ASN A 27 -15.70 -18.89 -3.50
CA ASN A 27 -14.85 -18.40 -4.57
C ASN A 27 -13.62 -19.30 -4.59
N GLU A 28 -13.45 -19.97 -5.72
CA GLU A 28 -12.33 -20.84 -6.08
C GLU A 28 -11.04 -20.38 -5.42
N ILE A 29 -10.49 -21.24 -4.54
CA ILE A 29 -9.20 -21.03 -3.89
C ILE A 29 -8.15 -20.96 -5.00
N VAL A 30 -7.78 -19.74 -5.40
CA VAL A 30 -6.55 -19.47 -6.14
C VAL A 30 -5.41 -19.65 -5.15
N ASP A 31 -4.93 -20.89 -5.09
CA ASP A 31 -3.86 -21.35 -4.22
C ASP A 31 -2.53 -20.68 -4.62
N THR A 32 -1.90 -19.96 -3.68
CA THR A 32 -0.43 -19.90 -3.52
C THR A 32 0.43 -19.17 -4.57
N SER A 33 0.09 -17.93 -4.95
CA SER A 33 1.09 -16.98 -5.47
C SER A 33 1.24 -15.69 -4.63
N ASP A 34 0.45 -15.57 -3.56
CA ASP A 34 0.42 -14.43 -2.65
C ASP A 34 1.65 -14.39 -1.71
N ASP A 35 2.04 -15.54 -1.17
CA ASP A 35 3.14 -15.67 -0.21
C ASP A 35 4.54 -15.40 -0.82
N TYR A 36 4.75 -15.72 -2.10
CA TYR A 36 6.08 -15.62 -2.74
C TYR A 36 6.47 -14.16 -3.01
N ARG A 37 5.49 -13.33 -3.42
CA ARG A 37 5.69 -11.90 -3.66
C ARG A 37 5.69 -11.09 -2.36
N ARG A 38 5.04 -11.54 -1.28
CA ARG A 38 5.07 -10.83 0.01
C ARG A 38 6.46 -10.67 0.61
N GLN A 39 7.31 -11.68 0.49
CA GLN A 39 8.69 -11.57 0.95
C GLN A 39 9.49 -10.56 0.12
N GLU A 40 9.15 -10.38 -1.16
CA GLU A 40 9.73 -9.34 -2.01
C GLU A 40 9.21 -7.95 -1.62
N VAL A 41 7.90 -7.80 -1.38
CA VAL A 41 7.29 -6.56 -0.89
C VAL A 41 7.91 -6.14 0.45
N GLU A 42 8.05 -7.05 1.41
CA GLU A 42 8.79 -6.80 2.66
C GLU A 42 10.23 -6.35 2.39
N GLY A 43 10.88 -6.97 1.41
CA GLY A 43 12.21 -6.59 0.95
C GLY A 43 12.27 -5.14 0.46
N PHE A 44 11.32 -4.71 -0.36
CA PHE A 44 11.22 -3.35 -0.88
C PHE A 44 10.88 -2.32 0.20
N LEU A 45 9.94 -2.65 1.09
CA LEU A 45 9.61 -1.82 2.26
C LEU A 45 10.86 -1.55 3.10
N ARG A 46 11.66 -2.59 3.37
CA ARG A 46 12.93 -2.49 4.11
C ARG A 46 14.06 -1.82 3.30
N ALA A 47 14.01 -1.88 1.98
CA ALA A 47 15.03 -1.27 1.11
C ALA A 47 14.98 0.26 1.11
N GLY A 48 13.80 0.85 1.40
CA GLY A 48 13.63 2.29 1.46
C GLY A 48 12.23 2.77 1.07
N ALA A 49 11.40 1.92 0.44
CA ALA A 49 10.07 2.30 -0.02
C ALA A 49 9.19 2.84 1.11
N TRP A 50 9.27 2.21 2.29
CA TRP A 50 8.55 2.67 3.47
C TRP A 50 9.01 4.05 3.94
N GLN A 51 10.32 4.28 3.96
CA GLN A 51 10.88 5.56 4.42
C GLN A 51 10.44 6.70 3.52
N ASP A 52 10.56 6.52 2.20
CA ASP A 52 10.22 7.54 1.21
C ASP A 52 8.72 7.87 1.25
N ALA A 53 7.87 6.82 1.26
CA ALA A 53 6.42 6.97 1.38
C ALA A 53 6.00 7.62 2.69
N PHE A 54 6.63 7.26 3.81
CA PHE A 54 6.31 7.83 5.10
C PHE A 54 6.71 9.31 5.18
N GLU A 55 7.89 9.68 4.68
CA GLU A 55 8.32 11.08 4.60
C GLU A 55 7.36 11.93 3.74
N GLU A 56 6.91 11.41 2.60
CA GLU A 56 5.89 12.07 1.79
C GLU A 56 4.56 12.20 2.56
N TRP A 57 4.11 11.11 3.16
CA TRP A 57 2.87 11.07 3.93
C TRP A 57 2.89 12.07 5.08
N THR A 58 3.97 12.18 5.86
CA THR A 58 4.04 13.15 6.98
C THR A 58 3.79 14.60 6.56
N THR A 59 4.03 14.93 5.28
CA THR A 59 3.76 16.27 4.73
C THR A 59 2.27 16.50 4.46
N SER A 60 1.51 15.44 4.14
CA SER A 60 0.10 15.48 3.72
C SER A 60 -0.89 14.86 4.72
N ALA A 61 -0.41 14.12 5.72
CA ALA A 61 -1.18 13.28 6.63
C ALA A 61 -2.29 14.01 7.38
N GLY A 62 -2.10 15.31 7.66
CA GLY A 62 -3.06 16.09 8.44
C GLY A 62 -3.14 15.72 9.93
N LEU A 63 -2.36 14.73 10.39
CA LEU A 63 -2.30 14.28 11.78
C LEU A 63 -1.47 15.20 12.67
N SER A 64 -1.83 15.25 13.95
CA SER A 64 -1.00 15.80 15.01
C SER A 64 -0.09 14.75 15.64
N THR A 65 1.00 15.19 16.28
CA THR A 65 1.92 14.31 17.02
C THR A 65 1.22 13.54 18.15
N ALA A 66 0.14 14.09 18.71
CA ALA A 66 -0.62 13.43 19.78
C ALA A 66 -1.41 12.23 19.25
N GLU A 67 -2.04 12.39 18.10
CA GLU A 67 -2.78 11.31 17.41
C GLU A 67 -1.81 10.24 16.91
N PHE A 68 -0.68 10.64 16.32
CA PHE A 68 0.36 9.69 15.90
C PHE A 68 0.94 8.88 17.08
N ALA A 69 1.06 9.49 18.26
CA ALA A 69 1.50 8.75 19.45
C ALA A 69 0.51 7.64 19.86
N VAL A 70 -0.78 7.77 19.54
CA VAL A 70 -1.77 6.71 19.74
C VAL A 70 -1.59 5.61 18.71
N VAL A 71 -1.36 5.97 17.45
CA VAL A 71 -1.04 5.02 16.36
C VAL A 71 0.16 4.14 16.73
N GLU A 72 1.27 4.73 17.20
CA GLU A 72 2.44 3.98 17.67
C GLU A 72 2.12 3.12 18.89
N ARG A 73 1.33 3.64 19.83
CA ARG A 73 1.02 2.93 21.08
C ARG A 73 0.11 1.72 20.86
N LEU A 74 -0.75 1.79 19.86
CA LEU A 74 -1.65 0.71 19.44
C LEU A 74 -1.01 -0.23 18.42
N ASP A 75 0.25 0.03 18.04
CA ASP A 75 0.98 -0.80 17.09
C ASP A 75 0.28 -0.89 15.71
N LEU A 76 -0.47 0.16 15.35
CA LEU A 76 -1.24 0.19 14.10
C LEU A 76 -0.31 0.16 12.89
N ILE A 77 0.92 0.68 13.01
CA ILE A 77 1.91 0.60 11.94
C ILE A 77 2.28 -0.86 11.64
N GLU A 78 2.49 -1.70 12.67
CA GLU A 78 2.78 -3.13 12.48
C GLU A 78 1.55 -3.92 12.01
N ALA A 79 0.34 -3.41 12.26
CA ALA A 79 -0.91 -4.02 11.84
C ALA A 79 -1.24 -3.82 10.36
N PHE A 80 -0.49 -2.98 9.63
CA PHE A 80 -0.64 -2.87 8.17
C PHE A 80 -0.28 -4.19 7.49
N ASP A 81 -1.15 -4.60 6.57
CA ASP A 81 -0.89 -5.74 5.69
C ASP A 81 -0.80 -5.23 4.24
N PHE A 82 0.30 -5.58 3.57
CA PHE A 82 0.52 -5.30 2.15
C PHE A 82 0.61 -6.64 1.42
N TYR A 83 -0.09 -6.74 0.30
CA TYR A 83 -0.16 -7.94 -0.51
C TYR A 83 -0.07 -7.60 -1.99
N TRP A 84 0.36 -8.58 -2.78
CA TRP A 84 0.39 -8.44 -4.23
C TRP A 84 -0.91 -8.97 -4.81
N ASP A 85 -1.65 -8.17 -5.54
CA ASP A 85 -2.85 -8.62 -6.25
C ASP A 85 -2.46 -9.14 -7.65
N PRO A 86 -2.54 -10.47 -7.91
CA PRO A 86 -2.17 -11.03 -9.20
C PRO A 86 -3.23 -10.80 -10.29
N ALA A 87 -4.44 -10.34 -9.95
CA ALA A 87 -5.49 -10.09 -10.92
C ALA A 87 -5.30 -8.73 -11.60
N SER A 88 -4.87 -7.72 -10.84
CA SER A 88 -4.53 -6.40 -11.35
C SER A 88 -3.04 -6.19 -11.61
N ASP A 89 -2.18 -7.09 -11.12
CA ASP A 89 -0.72 -6.94 -11.11
C ASP A 89 -0.30 -5.66 -10.36
N GLU A 90 -0.94 -5.42 -9.20
CA GLU A 90 -0.85 -4.18 -8.41
C GLU A 90 -0.58 -4.51 -6.93
N VAL A 91 0.01 -3.56 -6.19
CA VAL A 91 0.23 -3.73 -4.74
C VAL A 91 -1.02 -3.28 -3.99
N GLY A 92 -1.71 -4.24 -3.37
CA GLY A 92 -2.82 -3.98 -2.47
C GLY A 92 -2.34 -3.70 -1.04
N TYR A 93 -3.11 -2.90 -0.32
CA TYR A 93 -2.90 -2.65 1.11
C TYR A 93 -4.20 -2.83 1.89
N ARG A 94 -4.05 -3.20 3.16
CA ARG A 94 -5.10 -3.22 4.16
C ARG A 94 -4.66 -2.32 5.31
N ALA A 95 -5.21 -1.11 5.33
CA ALA A 95 -5.02 -0.19 6.43
C ALA A 95 -5.75 -0.71 7.68
N PRO A 96 -5.11 -0.66 8.86
CA PRO A 96 -5.78 -0.94 10.12
C PRO A 96 -6.66 0.23 10.51
N GLU A 97 -7.78 -0.08 11.16
CA GLU A 97 -8.72 0.89 11.69
C GLU A 97 -8.53 1.03 13.20
N LEU A 98 -8.79 2.23 13.73
CA LEU A 98 -8.75 2.50 15.14
C LEU A 98 -9.86 1.71 15.85
N PRO A 99 -9.56 0.98 16.95
CA PRO A 99 -10.60 0.30 17.71
C PRO A 99 -11.58 1.29 18.31
N ASP A 100 -12.88 0.97 18.30
CA ASP A 100 -13.94 1.85 18.82
C ASP A 100 -13.68 2.32 20.27
N ASP A 101 -13.11 1.44 21.11
CA ASP A 101 -12.78 1.75 22.50
C ASP A 101 -11.58 2.71 22.65
N ALA A 102 -10.70 2.83 21.64
CA ALA A 102 -9.50 3.67 21.72
C ALA A 102 -9.85 5.17 21.65
N ALA A 103 -10.90 5.55 20.92
CA ALA A 103 -11.36 6.93 20.88
C ALA A 103 -11.67 7.47 22.29
N ASP A 104 -12.38 6.67 23.10
CA ASP A 104 -12.74 7.02 24.47
C ASP A 104 -11.52 6.89 25.42
N GLU A 105 -10.71 5.84 25.26
CA GLU A 105 -9.52 5.59 26.11
C GLU A 105 -8.46 6.70 25.99
N PHE A 106 -8.20 7.18 24.77
CA PHE A 106 -7.19 8.20 24.50
C PHE A 106 -7.78 9.62 24.41
N ALA A 107 -9.10 9.76 24.61
CA ALA A 107 -9.82 11.03 24.49
C ALA A 107 -9.52 11.74 23.16
N LEU A 108 -9.63 10.99 22.06
CA LEU A 108 -9.39 11.49 20.71
C LEU A 108 -10.54 12.40 20.29
N ASP A 109 -10.21 13.57 19.74
CA ASP A 109 -11.21 14.53 19.24
C ASP A 109 -11.74 14.11 17.85
N ASP A 110 -10.89 13.46 17.05
CA ASP A 110 -11.16 13.05 15.67
C ASP A 110 -10.57 11.65 15.38
N PRO A 111 -11.23 10.56 15.77
CA PRO A 111 -10.76 9.20 15.50
C PRO A 111 -10.78 8.88 13.99
N ASP A 112 -11.79 9.36 13.26
CA ASP A 112 -11.91 9.16 11.81
C ASP A 112 -10.73 9.79 11.05
N GLY A 113 -10.16 10.90 11.54
CA GLY A 113 -8.98 11.53 10.97
C GLY A 113 -7.74 10.64 11.03
N ILE A 114 -7.60 9.82 12.08
CA ILE A 114 -6.55 8.81 12.17
C ILE A 114 -6.76 7.74 11.11
N ASP A 115 -7.97 7.21 10.97
CA ASP A 115 -8.28 6.17 9.98
C ASP A 115 -8.03 6.67 8.55
N MET A 116 -8.47 7.89 8.22
CA MET A 116 -8.20 8.51 6.92
C MET A 116 -6.71 8.71 6.67
N ALA A 117 -5.95 9.08 7.71
CA ALA A 117 -4.52 9.25 7.58
C ALA A 117 -3.80 7.91 7.40
N LEU A 118 -4.23 6.84 8.08
CA LEU A 118 -3.70 5.49 7.89
C LEU A 118 -4.03 4.94 6.48
N ASP A 119 -5.25 5.14 5.99
CA ASP A 119 -5.62 4.81 4.62
C ASP A 119 -4.73 5.53 3.61
N SER A 120 -4.53 6.84 3.80
CA SER A 120 -3.63 7.62 2.96
C SER A 120 -2.18 7.15 3.02
N LEU A 121 -1.69 6.66 4.17
CA LEU A 121 -0.34 6.10 4.27
C LEU A 121 -0.22 4.82 3.45
N GLY A 122 -1.15 3.88 3.60
CA GLY A 122 -1.17 2.64 2.84
C GLY A 122 -1.23 2.87 1.33
N ARG A 123 -2.01 3.86 0.91
CA ARG A 123 -2.06 4.32 -0.48
C ARG A 123 -0.71 4.81 -0.99
N ILE A 124 -0.08 5.77 -0.28
CA ILE A 124 1.21 6.34 -0.71
C ILE A 124 2.29 5.25 -0.77
N VAL A 125 2.34 4.35 0.21
CA VAL A 125 3.28 3.22 0.21
C VAL A 125 3.06 2.33 -1.02
N SER A 126 1.81 2.05 -1.38
CA SER A 126 1.48 1.27 -2.57
C SER A 126 1.92 2.00 -3.85
N GLU A 127 1.62 3.30 -3.96
CA GLU A 127 2.04 4.13 -5.11
C GLU A 127 3.58 4.18 -5.24
N VAL A 128 4.33 4.29 -4.14
CA VAL A 128 5.81 4.26 -4.13
C VAL A 128 6.33 2.89 -4.52
N LEU A 129 5.75 1.82 -4.00
CA LEU A 129 6.12 0.46 -4.37
C LEU A 129 5.89 0.23 -5.87
N GLU A 130 4.76 0.67 -6.42
CA GLU A 130 4.40 0.53 -7.83
C GLU A 130 5.20 1.41 -8.78
N ASN A 131 5.68 2.57 -8.31
CA ASN A 131 6.41 3.50 -9.17
C ASN A 131 7.93 3.23 -9.16
N ASP A 132 8.51 2.96 -7.99
CA ASP A 132 9.97 2.93 -7.81
C ASP A 132 10.54 1.50 -7.70
N TYR A 133 9.76 0.52 -7.21
CA TYR A 133 10.27 -0.82 -6.88
C TYR A 133 9.71 -1.92 -7.78
N VAL A 134 8.41 -1.84 -8.03
CA VAL A 134 7.64 -2.72 -8.89
C VAL A 134 7.46 -1.95 -10.18
N LEU A 135 8.52 -1.83 -10.97
CA LEU A 135 8.42 -1.28 -12.31
C LEU A 135 7.38 -2.09 -13.09
N ARG A 136 6.14 -1.58 -13.17
CA ARG A 136 5.24 -1.92 -14.27
C ARG A 136 6.04 -1.58 -15.52
N ASP A 137 6.12 -2.52 -16.44
CA ASP A 137 6.69 -2.27 -17.76
C ASP A 137 5.75 -1.29 -18.48
N ASP A 138 5.76 -0.01 -18.07
CA ASP A 138 5.08 1.12 -18.73
C ASP A 138 5.86 1.51 -20.00
N ASP A 139 6.66 0.58 -20.54
CA ASP A 139 7.29 0.63 -21.86
C ASP A 139 6.59 -0.32 -22.85
N ASP A 140 5.33 -0.73 -22.60
CA ASP A 140 4.43 -1.26 -23.67
C ASP A 140 3.27 -0.29 -23.97
N PHE A 141 3.42 1.00 -23.68
CA PHE A 141 2.81 2.03 -24.52
C PHE A 141 3.78 2.42 -25.64
N GLY A 142 4.28 1.40 -26.34
CA GLY A 142 4.76 1.52 -27.71
C GLY A 142 3.58 1.94 -28.58
N PHE A 143 3.34 3.25 -28.60
CA PHE A 143 3.04 4.06 -29.77
C PHE A 143 2.75 3.14 -30.97
N PHE A 144 1.49 3.04 -31.39
CA PHE A 144 1.19 2.70 -32.77
C PHE A 144 1.94 3.75 -33.61
N ASP A 145 3.21 3.48 -33.89
CA ASP A 145 4.02 4.17 -34.87
C ASP A 145 3.25 3.93 -36.15
N ASP A 146 2.60 5.03 -36.53
CA ASP A 146 1.86 5.24 -37.74
C ASP A 146 2.32 4.26 -38.81
N GLU A 147 1.39 3.37 -39.15
CA GLU A 147 1.47 2.53 -40.33
C GLU A 147 1.96 3.41 -41.49
N ASP A 148 3.26 3.37 -41.81
CA ASP A 148 3.78 3.86 -43.08
C ASP A 148 3.25 2.87 -44.11
N VAL A 149 1.97 3.04 -44.44
CA VAL A 149 1.30 2.45 -45.58
C VAL A 149 2.04 2.98 -46.81
N ASP A 150 3.11 2.26 -47.18
CA ASP A 150 3.67 2.32 -48.52
C ASP A 150 2.53 1.96 -49.49
N TYR A 151 1.90 3.00 -50.06
CA TYR A 151 1.11 2.86 -51.27
C TYR A 151 2.07 2.50 -52.40
N GLY A 152 2.48 1.24 -52.42
CA GLY A 152 3.16 0.61 -53.52
C GLY A 152 2.31 0.74 -54.78
N ASP A 153 2.81 1.57 -55.67
CA ASP A 153 2.32 1.90 -57.00
C ASP A 153 1.77 0.67 -57.74
N ARG A 154 0.44 0.65 -57.97
CA ARG A 154 -0.21 -0.37 -58.81
C ARG A 154 -0.17 0.09 -60.27
N GLU A 155 0.98 -0.09 -60.90
CA GLU A 155 1.08 -0.20 -62.35
C GLU A 155 1.03 -1.68 -62.75
N GLU A 156 -0.08 -2.08 -63.42
CA GLU A 156 -0.13 -2.91 -64.63
C GLU A 156 -1.60 -3.18 -65.05
#